data_AF-A0A3N8NU28-F1
#
_entry.id   AF-A0A3N8NU28-F1
#
_cell.length_a   1.000
_cell.length_b   1.000
_cell.length_c   1.000
_cell.angle_alpha   90.00
_cell.angle_beta   90.00
_cell.angle_gamma   90.00
#
_symmetry.space_group_name_H-M   'P 1'
#
loop_
_entity.id
_entity.type
_entity.pdbx_description
1 polymer ?
#
loop_
_entity_poly.entity_id
_entity_poly.type
_entity_poly.pdbx_seq_one_letter_code
_entity_poly.pdbx_strand_id
1 'polypeptide(L)' 'MAENIAQTVIRRADYTPPAFLIDSVALEFDLAPARTIVRNTMRVRRNPDAAPAPHLELMGEALEFV' A
#
# COMPACT_ATOMS: atom_id res chain seq x y z
N MET A 1 -18.58 13.53 12.04
CA MET A 1 -17.93 14.52 11.17
C MET A 1 -17.01 13.74 10.26
N ALA A 2 -17.41 13.47 9.02
CA ALA A 2 -16.57 12.77 8.06
C ALA A 2 -15.56 13.77 7.50
N GLU A 3 -14.27 13.50 7.64
CA GLU A 3 -13.22 14.29 7.01
C GLU A 3 -13.42 14.27 5.50
N ASN A 4 -13.69 15.44 4.93
CA ASN A 4 -13.72 15.65 3.49
C ASN A 4 -12.27 15.52 3.00
N ILE A 5 -11.88 14.33 2.56
CA ILE A 5 -10.59 14.13 1.89
C ILE A 5 -10.69 14.90 0.57
N ALA A 6 -10.17 16.11 0.53
CA ALA A 6 -10.06 16.86 -0.71
C ALA A 6 -9.32 15.97 -1.72
N GLN A 7 -10.03 15.48 -2.73
CA GLN A 7 -9.44 14.65 -3.76
C GLN A 7 -8.36 15.47 -4.45
N THR A 8 -7.11 15.18 -4.13
CA THR A 8 -5.97 15.88 -4.73
C THR A 8 -5.93 15.52 -6.20
N VAL A 9 -5.88 16.54 -7.07
CA VAL A 9 -5.84 16.32 -8.52
C VAL A 9 -4.54 15.63 -8.89
N ILE A 10 -4.62 14.36 -9.28
CA ILE A 10 -3.47 13.58 -9.76
C ILE A 10 -3.21 13.94 -11.22
N ARG A 11 -1.99 14.41 -11.52
CA ARG A 11 -1.60 14.83 -12.88
C ARG A 11 -0.64 13.82 -13.48
N ARG A 12 -0.82 13.52 -14.77
CA ARG A 12 0.10 12.65 -15.53
C ARG A 12 1.54 13.15 -15.51
N ALA A 13 1.75 14.48 -15.48
CA ALA A 13 3.07 15.10 -15.50
C ALA A 13 3.87 14.86 -14.21
N ASP A 14 3.19 14.56 -13.09
CA ASP A 14 3.80 14.37 -11.77
C ASP A 14 4.12 12.89 -11.49
N TYR A 15 3.96 12.01 -12.49
CA TYR A 15 4.25 10.59 -12.35
C TYR A 15 5.74 10.36 -12.07
N THR A 16 6.01 9.58 -11.03
CA THR A 16 7.36 9.12 -10.68
C THR A 16 7.36 7.60 -10.49
N PRO A 17 8.43 6.90 -10.88
CA PRO A 17 8.57 5.49 -10.57
C PRO A 17 8.55 5.25 -9.05
N PRO A 18 7.89 4.18 -8.56
CA PRO A 18 7.82 3.90 -7.12
C PRO A 18 9.20 3.53 -6.59
N ALA A 19 9.55 3.97 -5.38
CA ALA A 19 10.85 3.70 -4.78
C ALA A 19 11.05 2.23 -4.36
N PHE A 20 9.97 1.50 -4.17
CA PHE A 20 9.96 0.08 -3.82
C PHE A 20 9.11 -0.70 -4.82
N LEU A 21 9.60 -1.89 -5.18
CA LEU A 21 8.89 -2.86 -6.02
C LEU A 21 8.52 -4.06 -5.17
N ILE A 22 7.36 -4.65 -5.46
CA ILE A 22 6.86 -5.85 -4.81
C ILE A 22 6.99 -6.99 -5.84
N ASP A 23 7.86 -7.94 -5.55
CA ASP A 23 8.11 -9.07 -6.47
C ASP A 23 7.07 -10.18 -6.28
N SER A 24 6.59 -10.39 -5.06
CA SER A 24 5.57 -11.38 -4.76
C SER A 24 4.70 -10.99 -3.57
N VAL A 25 3.45 -11.42 -3.61
CA VAL A 25 2.49 -11.27 -2.51
C VAL A 25 1.87 -12.63 -2.21
N ALA A 26 1.93 -13.06 -0.95
CA ALA A 26 1.16 -14.18 -0.42
C ALA A 26 0.09 -13.63 0.52
N LEU A 27 -1.17 -13.96 0.22
CA LEU A 27 -2.34 -13.57 1.01
C LEU A 27 -3.01 -14.81 1.59
N GLU A 28 -3.29 -14.75 2.89
CA GLU A 28 -4.08 -15.76 3.59
C GLU A 28 -5.29 -15.08 4.20
N PHE A 29 -6.47 -15.67 3.99
CA PHE A 29 -7.73 -15.13 4.44
C PHE A 29 -8.37 -16.08 5.45
N ASP A 30 -8.54 -15.60 6.67
CA ASP A 30 -9.38 -16.25 7.67
C ASP A 30 -10.74 -15.55 7.67
N LEU A 31 -11.74 -16.22 7.09
CA LEU A 31 -13.07 -15.69 6.87
C LEU A 31 -13.97 -16.07 8.04
N ALA A 32 -14.37 -15.09 8.85
CA ALA A 32 -15.43 -15.23 9.82
C ALA A 32 -16.54 -14.20 9.60
N PRO A 33 -17.82 -14.53 9.92
CA PRO A 33 -18.96 -13.64 9.67
C PRO A 33 -18.85 -12.27 10.35
N ALA A 34 -18.17 -12.19 11.50
CA ALA A 34 -17.99 -10.96 12.24
C ALA A 34 -16.78 -10.14 11.78
N ARG A 35 -15.71 -10.82 11.34
CA ARG A 35 -14.42 -10.19 11.01
C ARG A 35 -13.60 -11.11 10.12
N THR A 36 -13.03 -10.57 9.04
CA THR A 36 -12.05 -11.27 8.21
C THR A 36 -10.64 -10.85 8.62
N ILE A 37 -9.75 -11.81 8.85
CA ILE A 37 -8.33 -11.54 9.07
C ILE A 37 -7.60 -11.80 7.75
N VAL A 38 -6.83 -10.81 7.29
CA VAL A 38 -6.00 -10.92 6.09
C VAL A 38 -4.55 -10.89 6.51
N ARG A 39 -3.84 -12.00 6.30
CA ARG A 39 -2.38 -12.07 6.46
C ARG A 39 -1.73 -11.76 5.13
N ASN A 40 -0.87 -10.75 5.10
CA ASN A 40 -0.12 -10.35 3.91
C ASN A 40 1.38 -10.56 4.15
N THR A 41 2.01 -11.35 3.30
CA THR A 41 3.47 -11.53 3.28
C THR A 41 4.01 -11.11 1.92
N MET A 42 4.89 -10.10 1.90
CA MET A 42 5.45 -9.54 0.66
C MET A 42 6.96 -9.74 0.56
N ARG A 43 7.43 -9.93 -0.68
CA ARG A 43 8.84 -9.75 -1.02
C ARG A 43 9.02 -8.38 -1.67
N VAL A 44 9.67 -7.47 -0.94
CA VAL A 44 9.85 -6.07 -1.34
C VAL A 44 11.32 -5.80 -1.60
N ARG A 45 11.63 -5.08 -2.67
CA ARG A 45 12.98 -4.61 -3.01
C ARG A 45 12.97 -3.14 -3.41
N ARG A 46 14.14 -2.50 -3.36
CA ARG A 46 14.32 -1.13 -3.86
C ARG A 46 14.24 -1.11 -5.39
N ASN A 47 13.62 -0.08 -5.95
CA ASN A 47 13.59 0.16 -7.39
C ASN A 47 14.88 0.87 -7.84
N PRO A 48 15.69 0.27 -8.73
CA PRO A 48 16.88 0.94 -9.26
C PRO A 48 16.57 2.16 -10.14
N ASP A 49 15.37 2.24 -10.71
CA ASP A 49 14.96 3.32 -11.64
C ASP A 49 14.32 4.52 -10.91
N ALA A 50 14.24 4.47 -9.58
CA ALA A 50 13.62 5.50 -8.77
C ALA A 50 14.64 6.25 -7.90
N ALA A 51 14.29 7.48 -7.51
CA ALA A 51 15.03 8.18 -6.47
C ALA A 51 14.99 7.39 -5.15
N PRO A 52 16.08 7.35 -4.37
CA PRO A 52 16.09 6.64 -3.10
C PRO A 52 15.07 7.25 -2.12
N ALA A 53 14.15 6.42 -1.63
CA ALA A 53 13.25 6.78 -0.54
C ALA A 53 13.72 6.21 0.81
N PRO A 54 13.59 6.98 1.90
CA PRO A 54 14.01 6.53 3.24
C PRO A 54 13.05 5.49 3.83
N HIS A 55 11.76 5.53 3.47
CA HIS A 55 10.71 4.72 4.10
C HIS A 55 9.86 4.00 3.05
N LEU A 56 9.42 2.78 3.37
CA LEU A 56 8.38 2.07 2.63
C LEU A 56 7.02 2.61 3.09
N GLU A 57 6.30 3.23 2.17
CA GLU A 57 4.94 3.72 2.41
C GLU A 57 3.93 2.74 1.81
N LEU A 58 3.02 2.25 2.65
CA LEU A 58 1.94 1.33 2.27
C LEU A 58 0.60 2.03 2.47
N MET A 59 -0.21 2.06 1.42
CA MET A 59 -1.55 2.63 1.46
C MET A 59 -2.53 1.58 1.99
N GLY A 60 -3.28 1.94 3.02
CA GLY A 60 -4.33 1.09 3.59
C GLY A 60 -5.49 1.94 4.13
N GLU A 61 -6.72 1.50 3.91
CA GLU A 61 -7.93 2.19 4.32
C GLU A 61 -8.87 1.22 5.04
N ALA A 62 -9.51 1.67 6.13
CA ALA A 62 -10.42 0.88 6.94
C ALA A 62 -9.83 -0.47 7.42
N LEU A 63 -8.54 -0.47 7.74
CA LEU A 63 -7.82 -1.63 8.27
C LEU A 63 -7.58 -1.48 9.77
N GLU A 64 -7.61 -2.61 10.46
CA GLU A 64 -7.16 -2.73 11.85
C GLU A 64 -5.90 -3.58 11.86
N PHE A 65 -4.81 -3.06 12.43
CA PHE A 65 -3.60 -3.84 12.64
C PHE A 65 -3.82 -4.81 13.81
N VAL A 66 -3.51 -6.08 13.56
CA VAL A 66 -3.69 -7.19 14.52
C VAL A 66 -2.33 -7.68 15.00
#